data_AF-A0A958SMA2-F1
#
_entry.id   AF-A0A958SMA2-F1
#
_cell.length_a   1.000
_cell.length_b   1.000
_cell.length_c   1.000
_cell.angle_alpha   90.00
_cell.angle_beta   90.00
_cell.angle_gamma   90.00
#
_symmetry.space_group_name_H-M   'P 1'
#
loop_
_entity.id
_entity.type
_entity.pdbx_description
1 polymer ?
#
loop_
_entity_poly.entity_id
_entity_poly.type
_entity_poly.pdbx_seq_one_letter_code
_entity_poly.pdbx_strand_id
1 'polypeptide(L)'
;VSHIPLLSIGFNCALGAEQLKPYLQRLAQKTDFFTSAHPNAGLPNAFGQYDQTSEEMQAFIKEYLDHKLVNIIGGCCGTTPEHIKAIADVVNDYKPRPLKVNVNV
;
A
#
# COMPACT_ATOMS: atom_id res chain seq x y z
N VAL A 1 -10.01 2.44 17.64
CA VAL A 1 -10.43 1.09 17.19
C VAL A 1 -9.67 -0.05 17.86
N SER A 2 -8.65 0.22 18.69
CA SER A 2 -7.79 -0.81 19.31
C SER A 2 -8.48 -1.76 20.30
N HIS A 3 -9.77 -1.56 20.60
CA HIS A 3 -10.58 -2.49 21.38
C HIS A 3 -11.08 -3.70 20.56
N ILE A 4 -10.80 -3.72 19.25
CA ILE A 4 -11.15 -4.80 18.33
C ILE A 4 -9.88 -5.55 17.95
N PRO A 5 -9.87 -6.90 17.92
CA PRO A 5 -8.74 -7.70 17.46
C PRO A 5 -8.63 -7.64 15.92
N LEU A 6 -8.18 -6.51 15.40
CA LEU A 6 -8.06 -6.29 13.95
C LEU A 6 -6.84 -7.02 13.39
N LEU A 7 -6.99 -7.63 12.22
CA LEU A 7 -5.84 -8.14 11.47
C LEU A 7 -5.03 -6.97 10.88
N SER A 8 -5.69 -6.06 10.16
CA SER A 8 -5.02 -4.93 9.51
C SER A 8 -5.89 -3.67 9.48
N ILE A 9 -5.23 -2.52 9.32
CA ILE A 9 -5.85 -1.23 9.02
C ILE A 9 -5.14 -0.67 7.79
N GLY A 10 -5.90 -0.06 6.88
CA GLY A 10 -5.32 0.38 5.63
C GLY A 10 -6.22 1.28 4.81
N PHE A 11 -5.75 1.53 3.59
CA PHE A 11 -6.42 2.39 2.62
C PHE A 11 -6.63 1.65 1.30
N ASN A 12 -7.75 1.92 0.65
CA ASN A 12 -8.00 1.50 -0.73
C ASN A 12 -8.69 2.64 -1.50
N CYS A 13 -8.45 2.68 -2.81
CA CYS A 13 -9.03 3.69 -3.71
C CYS A 13 -8.64 5.14 -3.33
N ALA A 14 -9.44 6.11 -3.82
CA ALA A 14 -9.32 7.56 -3.72
C ALA A 14 -8.04 8.18 -4.30
N LEU A 15 -6.88 7.54 -4.12
CA LEU A 15 -5.56 8.06 -4.47
C LEU A 15 -4.74 7.00 -5.21
N GLY A 16 -3.81 7.49 -6.05
CA GLY A 16 -2.72 6.69 -6.59
C GLY A 16 -1.63 6.42 -5.55
N ALA A 17 -0.66 5.56 -5.91
CA ALA A 17 0.41 5.16 -5.00
C ALA A 17 1.30 6.34 -4.56
N GLU A 18 1.62 7.27 -5.45
CA GLU A 18 2.42 8.44 -5.08
C GLU A 18 1.71 9.29 -4.00
N GLN A 19 0.44 9.61 -4.20
CA GLN A 19 -0.33 10.49 -3.32
C GLN A 19 -0.73 9.82 -2.00
N LEU A 20 -0.87 8.49 -1.99
CA LEU A 20 -1.26 7.74 -0.80
C LEU A 20 -0.11 7.58 0.22
N LYS A 21 1.15 7.61 -0.24
CA LYS A 21 2.38 7.46 0.58
C LYS A 21 2.37 8.25 1.91
N PRO A 22 2.14 9.58 1.95
CA PRO A 22 2.20 10.35 3.20
C PRO A 22 1.16 9.89 4.24
N TYR A 23 -0.01 9.42 3.82
CA TYR A 23 -1.04 8.90 4.73
C TYR A 23 -0.64 7.55 5.30
N LEU A 24 -0.03 6.72 4.47
CA LEU A 24 0.49 5.42 4.88
C LEU A 24 1.66 5.54 5.86
N GLN A 25 2.54 6.52 5.66
CA GLN A 25 3.60 6.86 6.62
C GLN A 25 3.02 7.23 7.99
N ARG A 26 2.01 8.09 8.03
CA ARG A 26 1.33 8.46 9.27
C ARG A 26 0.66 7.26 9.92
N LEU A 27 -0.04 6.42 9.15
CA LEU A 27 -0.71 5.23 9.66
C LEU A 27 0.31 4.25 10.27
N ALA A 28 1.37 3.90 9.52
CA ALA A 28 2.39 2.95 9.95
C ALA A 28 3.11 3.38 11.25
N GLN A 29 3.22 4.68 11.50
CA GLN A 29 3.80 5.22 12.75
C GLN A 29 2.84 5.10 13.95
N LYS A 30 1.52 5.13 13.71
CA LYS A 30 0.48 5.24 14.73
C LYS A 30 -0.24 3.93 15.06
N THR A 31 -0.11 2.91 14.22
CA THR A 31 -0.80 1.62 14.40
C THR A 31 0.15 0.50 14.83
N ASP A 32 -0.33 -0.31 15.77
CA ASP A 32 0.31 -1.58 16.17
C ASP A 32 -0.18 -2.77 15.32
N PHE A 33 -1.24 -2.58 14.53
CA PHE A 33 -1.77 -3.60 13.61
C PHE A 33 -1.00 -3.66 12.29
N PHE A 34 -1.20 -4.73 11.52
CA PHE A 34 -0.68 -4.79 10.15
C PHE A 34 -1.24 -3.64 9.30
N THR A 35 -0.45 -3.14 8.36
CA THR A 35 -0.86 -2.08 7.45
C THR A 35 -1.16 -2.64 6.07
N SER A 36 -2.26 -2.19 5.46
CA SER A 36 -2.65 -2.57 4.11
C SER A 36 -2.81 -1.35 3.19
N ALA A 37 -2.47 -1.51 1.90
CA ALA A 37 -2.71 -0.47 0.91
C ALA A 37 -3.11 -1.08 -0.45
N HIS A 38 -4.12 -0.49 -1.08
CA HIS A 38 -4.59 -0.87 -2.42
C HIS A 38 -4.84 0.43 -3.23
N PRO A 39 -3.77 1.09 -3.71
CA PRO A 39 -3.91 2.32 -4.48
C PRO A 39 -4.56 2.09 -5.84
N ASN A 40 -5.11 3.16 -6.40
CA ASN A 40 -5.49 3.19 -7.82
C ASN A 40 -4.24 3.24 -8.71
N ALA A 41 -4.38 2.89 -9.99
CA ALA A 41 -3.36 3.14 -11.02
C ALA A 41 -3.31 4.65 -11.36
N GLY A 42 -2.81 5.45 -10.42
CA GLY A 42 -2.84 6.91 -10.49
C GLY A 42 -4.21 7.50 -10.14
N LEU A 43 -4.35 8.81 -10.35
CA LEU A 43 -5.64 9.49 -10.27
C LEU A 43 -6.40 9.32 -11.59
N PRO A 44 -7.76 9.24 -11.56
CA PRO A 44 -8.51 9.20 -12.80
C PRO A 44 -8.32 10.49 -13.60
N ASN A 45 -8.14 10.36 -14.91
CA ASN A 45 -8.08 11.50 -15.82
C ASN A 45 -9.49 12.11 -16.05
N ALA A 46 -9.58 13.16 -16.86
CA ALA A 46 -10.85 13.85 -17.14
C ALA A 46 -11.93 12.96 -17.78
N PHE A 47 -11.55 11.79 -18.32
CA PHE A 47 -12.45 10.79 -18.90
C PHE A 47 -12.74 9.63 -17.93
N GLY A 48 -12.25 9.69 -16.69
CA GLY A 48 -12.42 8.63 -15.69
C GLY A 48 -11.51 7.41 -15.90
N GLN A 49 -10.51 7.52 -16.76
CA GLN A 49 -9.55 6.44 -17.06
C GLN A 49 -8.29 6.57 -16.19
N TYR A 50 -7.52 5.50 -16.14
CA TYR A 50 -6.29 5.40 -15.35
C TYR A 50 -5.12 5.14 -16.29
N ASP A 51 -4.20 6.10 -16.39
CA ASP A 51 -3.13 6.10 -17.38
C ASP A 51 -1.78 5.64 -16.80
N GLN A 52 -1.68 5.46 -15.47
CA GLN A 52 -0.45 5.01 -14.82
C GLN A 52 -0.09 3.60 -15.29
N THR A 53 1.18 3.39 -15.59
CA THR A 53 1.66 2.06 -16.03
C THR A 53 2.02 1.15 -14.86
N SER A 54 2.18 -0.15 -15.14
CA SER A 54 2.67 -1.13 -14.19
C SER A 54 4.06 -0.78 -13.63
N GLU A 55 4.93 -0.23 -14.46
CA GLU A 55 6.30 0.15 -14.10
C GLU A 55 6.31 1.38 -13.16
N GLU A 56 5.46 2.37 -13.45
CA GLU A 56 5.28 3.53 -12.58
C GLU A 56 4.70 3.11 -11.21
N MET A 57 3.66 2.27 -11.22
CA MET A 57 3.11 1.69 -9.98
C MET A 57 4.20 0.96 -9.20
N GLN A 58 5.00 0.11 -9.85
CA GLN A 58 6.09 -0.62 -9.21
C GLN A 58 7.11 0.32 -8.56
N ALA A 59 7.50 1.41 -9.24
CA ALA A 59 8.43 2.39 -8.70
C ALA A 59 7.88 3.05 -7.43
N PHE A 60 6.61 3.47 -7.43
CA PHE A 60 5.98 4.06 -6.24
C PHE A 60 5.79 3.05 -5.10
N ILE A 61 5.41 1.80 -5.41
CA ILE A 61 5.31 0.73 -4.40
C ILE A 61 6.67 0.40 -3.80
N LYS A 62 7.75 0.44 -4.59
CA LYS A 62 9.11 0.25 -4.06
C LYS A 62 9.41 1.22 -2.92
N GLU A 63 8.98 2.47 -3.02
CA GLU A 63 9.14 3.44 -1.92
C GLU A 63 8.40 3.01 -0.66
N TYR A 64 7.21 2.41 -0.77
CA TYR A 64 6.50 1.90 0.40
C TYR A 64 7.31 0.81 1.11
N LEU A 65 7.96 -0.05 0.32
CA LEU A 65 8.74 -1.19 0.81
C LEU A 65 10.07 -0.72 1.43
N ASP A 66 10.77 0.21 0.77
CA ASP A 66 12.00 0.82 1.28
C ASP A 66 11.77 1.48 2.65
N HIS A 67 10.61 2.13 2.82
CA HIS A 67 10.20 2.75 4.07
C HIS A 67 9.46 1.80 5.04
N LYS A 68 9.30 0.51 4.68
CA LYS A 68 8.62 -0.52 5.49
C LYS A 68 7.23 -0.09 5.94
N LEU A 69 6.40 0.35 5.00
CA LEU A 69 5.10 0.95 5.31
C LEU A 69 3.94 -0.04 5.28
N VAL A 70 4.10 -1.20 4.66
CA VAL A 70 3.01 -2.17 4.38
C VAL A 70 3.32 -3.59 4.82
N ASN A 71 2.25 -4.33 5.09
CA ASN A 71 2.23 -5.77 5.29
C ASN A 71 1.43 -6.49 4.20
N ILE A 72 0.39 -5.82 3.69
CA ILE A 72 -0.49 -6.32 2.62
C ILE A 72 -0.55 -5.22 1.55
N ILE A 73 -0.30 -5.58 0.30
CA ILE A 73 -0.34 -4.65 -0.83
C ILE A 73 -1.07 -5.29 -2.01
N GLY A 74 -1.86 -4.49 -2.71
CA GLY A 74 -2.51 -4.89 -3.96
C GLY A 74 -2.89 -3.66 -4.77
N GLY A 75 -3.89 -3.81 -5.64
CA GLY A 75 -4.40 -2.74 -6.49
C GLY A 75 -5.89 -2.47 -6.28
N CYS A 76 -6.34 -1.28 -6.69
CA CYS A 76 -7.76 -0.90 -6.73
C CYS A 76 -8.16 -0.45 -8.14
N CYS A 77 -8.82 0.69 -8.32
CA CYS A 77 -9.32 1.11 -9.63
C CYS A 77 -8.18 1.37 -10.62
N GLY A 78 -8.38 0.94 -11.86
CA GLY A 78 -7.39 1.06 -12.94
C GLY A 78 -6.28 0.01 -12.92
N THR A 79 -6.09 -0.73 -11.81
CA THR A 79 -5.08 -1.78 -11.76
C THR A 79 -5.49 -2.99 -12.60
N THR A 80 -4.51 -3.57 -13.28
CA THR A 80 -4.65 -4.72 -14.19
C THR A 80 -3.79 -5.90 -13.71
N PRO A 81 -3.90 -7.10 -14.31
CA PRO A 81 -2.98 -8.21 -14.00
C PRO A 81 -1.50 -7.84 -14.14
N GLU A 82 -1.12 -6.98 -15.09
CA GLU A 82 0.25 -6.49 -15.28
C GLU A 82 0.70 -5.66 -14.08
N HIS A 83 -0.16 -4.80 -13.54
CA HIS A 83 0.12 -4.04 -12.32
C HIS A 83 0.32 -4.98 -11.13
N ILE A 84 -0.56 -5.96 -10.95
CA ILE A 84 -0.45 -6.93 -9.86
C ILE A 84 0.83 -7.76 -9.99
N LYS A 85 1.22 -8.14 -11.21
CA LYS A 85 2.51 -8.81 -11.46
C LYS A 85 3.69 -7.91 -11.07
N ALA A 86 3.70 -6.65 -11.48
CA ALA A 86 4.78 -5.72 -11.16
C ALA A 86 4.89 -5.48 -9.63
N ILE A 87 3.75 -5.39 -8.94
CA ILE A 87 3.69 -5.35 -7.46
C ILE A 87 4.28 -6.65 -6.87
N ALA A 88 3.85 -7.82 -7.36
CA ALA A 88 4.31 -9.12 -6.88
C ALA A 88 5.82 -9.31 -7.07
N ASP A 89 6.33 -8.89 -8.23
CA ASP A 89 7.76 -9.01 -8.56
C ASP A 89 8.61 -8.16 -7.61
N VAL A 90 8.22 -6.90 -7.33
CA VAL A 90 9.00 -6.03 -6.43
C VAL A 90 8.89 -6.44 -4.95
N VAL A 91 7.75 -6.96 -4.48
CA VAL A 91 7.60 -7.33 -3.06
C VAL A 91 8.40 -8.56 -2.67
N ASN A 92 8.76 -9.43 -3.63
CA ASN A 92 9.51 -10.67 -3.37
C ASN A 92 10.89 -10.41 -2.76
N ASP A 93 11.49 -9.24 -3.03
CA ASP A 93 12.80 -8.86 -2.51
C ASP A 93 12.75 -8.22 -1.12
N TYR A 94 11.55 -8.03 -0.56
CA TYR A 94 11.36 -7.28 0.69
C TYR A 94 10.72 -8.12 1.79
N LYS A 95 11.01 -7.72 3.04
CA LYS A 95 10.30 -8.24 4.21
C LYS A 95 9.13 -7.30 4.55
N PRO A 96 7.98 -7.85 5.00
CA PRO A 96 6.86 -7.04 5.48
C PRO A 96 7.29 -6.09 6.61
N ARG A 97 6.52 -5.00 6.80
CA ARG A 97 6.73 -4.08 7.92
C ARG A 97 6.79 -4.82 9.26
N PRO A 98 7.82 -4.60 10.09
CA PRO A 98 7.87 -5.18 11.42
C PRO A 98 6.77 -4.57 12.30
N LEU A 99 6.02 -5.42 13.00
CA LEU A 99 5.10 -4.96 14.02
C LEU A 99 5.88 -4.57 15.28
N LYS A 100 5.37 -3.56 15.97
CA LYS A 100 5.80 -3.29 17.34
C LYS A 100 5.17 -4.37 18.20
N VAL A 101 5.97 -5.33 18.64
CA VAL A 101 5.54 -6.27 19.66
C VAL A 101 5.43 -5.46 20.94
N ASN A 102 4.23 -5.02 21.30
CA ASN A 102 3.97 -4.56 22.65
C ASN A 102 4.00 -5.81 23.53
N VAL A 103 5.16 -6.09 24.11
CA VAL A 103 5.31 -7.04 25.23
C VAL A 103 4.66 -6.37 26.44
N ASN A 104 3.33 -6.41 26.50
CA ASN A 104 2.62 -6.24 27.74
C ASN A 104 2.19 -7.64 28.18
N VAL A 105 2.85 -8.08 29.26
CA VAL A 105 2.54 -9.26 30.08
C VAL A 105 1.05 -9.33 30.38
#